data_AF-A0A8C1VD34-F1
#
_entry.id   AF-A0A8C1VD34-F1
#
_cell.length_a   1.000
_cell.length_b   1.000
_cell.length_c   1.000
_cell.angle_alpha   90.00
_cell.angle_beta   90.00
_cell.angle_gamma   90.00
#
_symmetry.space_group_name_H-M   'P 1'
#
loop_
_entity.id
_entity.type
_entity.pdbx_description
1 polymer ?
#
loop_
_entity_poly.entity_id
_entity_poly.type
_entity_poly.pdbx_seq_one_letter_code
_entity_poly.pdbx_strand_id
1 'polypeptide(L)'
;MLLFQYYADLPEEERQKKLSSCSRHRYRYIPPSTPENFWEVGFPSTQTCVERGYIKEDDQPDVRIRRRRPYLAMFSPKAKSQKHQH
;
A
#
# COMPACT_ATOMS: atom_id res chain seq x y z
N MET A 1 -12.42 -0.64 32.08
CA MET A 1 -12.19 0.11 33.33
C MET A 1 -11.32 1.36 33.16
N LEU A 2 -10.21 1.34 32.41
CA LEU A 2 -9.30 2.51 32.31
C LEU A 2 -9.96 3.79 31.78
N LEU A 3 -10.85 3.69 30.79
CA LEU A 3 -11.54 4.88 30.24
C LEU A 3 -12.54 5.52 31.22
N PHE A 4 -13.09 4.72 32.14
CA PHE A 4 -14.05 5.19 33.15
C PHE A 4 -13.32 5.97 34.27
N GLN A 5 -12.16 5.47 34.69
CA GLN A 5 -11.28 6.15 35.65
C GLN A 5 -10.70 7.45 35.09
N TYR A 6 -10.37 7.48 33.79
CA TYR A 6 -9.83 8.67 33.12
C TYR A 6 -10.81 9.84 33.07
N TYR A 7 -12.11 9.57 33.11
CA TYR A 7 -13.16 10.59 33.13
C TYR A 7 -13.87 10.71 34.50
N ALA A 8 -13.21 10.27 35.58
CA ALA A 8 -13.80 10.28 36.92
C ALA A 8 -14.15 11.69 37.44
N ASP A 9 -13.40 12.70 36.98
CA ASP A 9 -13.56 14.10 37.44
C ASP A 9 -14.62 14.88 36.65
N LEU A 10 -15.21 14.27 35.61
CA LEU A 10 -16.27 14.89 34.82
C LEU A 10 -17.65 14.61 35.42
N PRO A 11 -18.61 15.54 35.28
CA PRO A 11 -20.00 15.30 35.62
C PRO A 11 -20.54 14.06 34.91
N GLU A 12 -21.46 13.33 35.57
CA GLU A 12 -22.01 12.06 35.08
C GLU A 12 -22.52 12.15 33.64
N GLU A 13 -23.24 13.22 33.32
CA GLU A 13 -23.84 13.44 32.00
C GLU A 13 -22.78 13.61 30.89
N GLU A 14 -21.74 14.41 31.14
CA GLU A 14 -20.65 14.63 30.19
C GLU A 14 -19.80 13.37 30.01
N ARG A 15 -19.57 12.65 31.12
CA ARG A 15 -18.83 11.40 31.14
C ARG A 15 -19.52 10.34 30.27
N GLN A 16 -20.84 10.19 30.40
CA GLN A 16 -21.61 9.27 29.55
C GLN A 16 -21.55 9.65 28.07
N LYS A 17 -21.60 10.95 27.75
CA LYS A 17 -21.44 11.44 26.37
C LYS A 17 -20.05 11.13 25.79
N LYS A 18 -18.98 11.23 26.60
CA LYS A 18 -17.61 10.87 26.18
C LYS A 18 -17.46 9.36 26.01
N LEU A 19 -17.92 8.57 26.99
CA LEU A 19 -17.90 7.11 26.94
C LEU A 19 -18.62 6.55 25.71
N SER A 20 -19.80 7.10 25.39
CA SER A 20 -20.58 6.72 24.21
C SER A 20 -19.95 7.16 22.89
N SER A 21 -19.13 8.23 22.87
CA SER A 21 -18.46 8.70 21.66
C SER A 21 -17.09 8.04 21.43
N CYS A 22 -16.41 7.59 22.48
CA CYS A 22 -15.09 6.98 22.40
C CYS A 22 -15.12 5.64 21.66
N SER A 23 -14.04 5.32 20.95
CA SER A 23 -13.86 4.04 20.25
C SER A 23 -14.88 3.70 19.14
N ARG A 24 -15.67 4.68 18.66
CA ARG A 24 -16.64 4.45 17.57
C ARG A 24 -16.04 4.38 16.17
N HIS A 25 -14.74 4.58 16.00
CA HIS A 25 -14.10 4.63 14.68
C HIS A 25 -14.36 3.34 13.87
N ARG A 26 -14.16 2.16 14.46
CA ARG A 26 -14.43 0.87 13.80
C ARG A 26 -15.91 0.63 13.50
N TYR A 27 -16.82 1.22 14.27
CA TYR A 27 -18.27 1.15 14.05
C TYR A 27 -18.71 2.10 12.93
N ARG A 28 -18.16 3.32 12.88
CA ARG A 28 -18.49 4.34 11.87
C ARG A 28 -17.84 4.08 10.53
N TYR A 29 -16.62 3.56 10.56
CA TYR A 29 -15.84 3.23 9.38
C TYR A 29 -15.59 1.73 9.43
N ILE A 30 -16.57 0.99 8.91
CA ILE A 30 -16.40 -0.44 8.68
C ILE A 30 -15.27 -0.57 7.66
N PRO A 31 -14.15 -1.21 8.00
CA PRO A 31 -13.09 -1.44 7.03
C PRO A 31 -13.69 -2.20 5.85
N PRO A 32 -13.40 -1.80 4.61
CA PRO A 32 -13.86 -2.56 3.47
C PRO A 32 -13.36 -4.00 3.62
N SER A 33 -14.21 -4.95 3.26
CA SER A 33 -13.77 -6.34 3.23
C SER A 33 -12.51 -6.44 2.39
N THR A 34 -11.57 -7.28 2.83
CA THR A 34 -10.40 -7.59 2.02
C THR A 34 -10.88 -8.08 0.66
N PRO A 35 -10.35 -7.55 -0.45
CA PRO A 35 -10.74 -7.98 -1.77
C PRO A 35 -10.53 -9.48 -1.93
N GLU A 36 -11.35 -10.09 -2.78
CA GLU A 36 -11.23 -11.51 -3.10
C GLU A 36 -9.81 -11.80 -3.61
N ASN A 37 -9.20 -12.86 -3.10
CA ASN A 37 -7.85 -13.32 -3.45
C ASN A 37 -6.68 -12.43 -2.98
N PHE A 38 -6.92 -11.35 -2.21
CA PHE A 38 -5.85 -10.44 -1.77
C PHE A 38 -4.81 -11.11 -0.84
N TRP A 39 -5.23 -12.08 -0.04
CA TRP A 39 -4.38 -12.83 0.90
C TRP A 39 -3.96 -14.21 0.39
N GLU A 40 -4.14 -14.50 -0.90
CA GLU A 40 -3.63 -15.74 -1.46
C GLU A 40 -2.10 -15.74 -1.45
N VAL A 41 -1.53 -16.77 -0.83
CA VAL A 41 -0.08 -16.92 -0.70
C VAL A 41 0.43 -17.57 -1.97
N GLY A 42 0.74 -16.77 -2.99
CA GLY A 42 1.30 -17.25 -4.26
C GLY A 42 0.90 -16.37 -5.43
N PHE A 43 1.59 -16.55 -6.56
CA PHE A 43 1.16 -15.93 -7.81
C PHE A 43 0.06 -16.78 -8.44
N PRO A 44 -1.10 -16.20 -8.81
CA PRO A 44 -2.11 -16.93 -9.57
C PRO A 44 -1.54 -17.42 -10.89
N SER A 45 -2.02 -18.57 -11.36
CA SER A 45 -1.67 -19.07 -12.68
C SER A 45 -2.15 -18.10 -13.77
N THR A 46 -1.55 -18.13 -14.96
CA THR A 46 -2.01 -17.32 -16.10
C THR A 46 -3.49 -17.55 -16.40
N GLN A 47 -3.97 -18.80 -16.31
CA GLN A 47 -5.39 -19.14 -16.48
C GLN A 47 -6.26 -18.44 -15.42
N THR A 48 -5.86 -18.51 -14.15
CA THR A 48 -6.55 -17.86 -13.03
C THR A 48 -6.54 -16.34 -13.16
N CYS A 49 -5.47 -15.75 -13.71
CA CYS A 49 -5.38 -14.32 -13.98
C CYS A 49 -6.38 -13.88 -15.08
N VAL A 50 -6.60 -14.70 -16.11
CA VAL A 50 -7.59 -14.43 -17.15
C VAL A 50 -9.00 -14.55 -16.59
N GLU A 51 -9.31 -15.61 -15.84
CA GLU A 51 -10.61 -15.83 -15.20
C GLU A 51 -10.98 -14.71 -14.22
N ARG A 52 -10.00 -14.18 -13.49
CA ARG A 52 -10.17 -13.03 -12.57
C ARG A 52 -10.20 -11.68 -13.28
N GLY A 53 -9.94 -11.64 -14.59
CA GLY A 53 -9.92 -10.43 -15.40
C GLY A 53 -8.68 -9.55 -15.19
N TYR A 54 -7.61 -10.07 -14.59
CA TYR A 54 -6.32 -9.36 -14.46
C TYR A 54 -5.60 -9.24 -15.81
N ILE A 55 -5.80 -10.21 -16.69
CA ILE A 55 -5.27 -10.22 -18.05
C ILE A 55 -6.46 -10.09 -19.00
N LYS A 56 -6.46 -9.04 -19.83
CA LYS A 56 -7.37 -8.91 -20.95
C LYS A 56 -6.71 -9.52 -22.16
N GLU A 57 -7.36 -10.50 -22.78
CA GLU A 57 -6.96 -11.02 -24.08
C GLU A 57 -7.40 -10.01 -25.15
N ASP A 58 -6.65 -8.91 -25.27
CA ASP A 58 -6.85 -7.96 -26.36
C ASP A 58 -6.22 -8.56 -27.64
N ASP A 59 -7.01 -8.69 -28.71
CA ASP A 59 -6.56 -9.16 -30.03
C ASP A 59 -5.51 -8.25 -30.68
N GLN A 60 -5.34 -7.03 -30.15
CA GLN A 60 -4.35 -6.08 -30.63
C GLN A 60 -3.03 -6.27 -29.88
N PRO A 61 -1.92 -6.59 -30.58
CA PRO A 61 -0.63 -6.68 -29.93
C PRO A 61 -0.27 -5.33 -29.34
N ASP A 62 -0.07 -5.30 -28.02
CA ASP A 62 0.39 -4.12 -27.30
C ASP A 62 1.65 -3.60 -27.98
N VAL A 63 1.60 -2.35 -28.49
CA VAL A 63 2.70 -1.78 -29.27
C VAL A 63 3.85 -1.57 -28.30
N ARG A 64 4.72 -2.59 -28.16
CA ARG A 64 5.91 -2.51 -27.30
C ARG A 64 6.69 -1.28 -27.71
N ILE A 65 6.56 -0.20 -26.92
CA ILE A 65 7.35 1.01 -27.10
C ILE A 65 8.77 0.66 -26.66
N ARG A 66 9.52 0.05 -27.58
CA ARG A 66 10.96 -0.12 -27.41
C ARG A 66 11.53 1.29 -27.34
N ARG A 67 12.16 1.64 -26.22
CA ARG A 67 12.84 2.93 -26.12
C ARG A 67 13.85 3.02 -27.25
N ARG A 68 13.65 3.99 -28.14
CA ARG A 68 14.57 4.26 -29.25
C ARG A 68 15.87 4.90 -28.75
N ARG A 69 15.87 5.44 -27.54
CA ARG A 69 17.00 6.16 -26.94
C ARG A 69 17.57 5.41 -25.73
N PRO A 70 18.90 5.27 -25.64
CA PRO A 70 19.55 4.79 -24.42
C PRO A 70 19.34 5.78 -23.28
N TYR A 71 19.39 5.30 -22.04
CA TYR A 71 19.35 6.15 -20.87
C TYR A 71 20.53 7.13 -20.87
N LEU A 72 20.27 8.39 -20.52
CA LEU A 72 21.31 9.35 -20.24
C LEU A 72 21.96 8.95 -18.91
N ALA A 73 23.12 8.30 -18.94
CA ALA A 73 23.87 8.00 -17.74
C ALA A 73 24.44 9.31 -17.17
N MET A 74 23.74 9.89 -16.19
CA MET A 74 24.17 11.11 -15.48
C MET A 74 25.27 10.85 -14.45
N PHE A 75 25.75 9.61 -14.35
CA PHE A 75 26.79 9.28 -13.40
C PHE A 75 28.15 9.69 -13.95
N SER A 76 28.79 10.64 -13.28
CA SER A 76 30.17 11.04 -13.58
C SER A 76 31.11 9.86 -13.32
N PRO A 77 31.95 9.46 -14.29
CA PRO A 77 33.00 8.49 -14.02
C PRO A 77 33.90 9.03 -12.91
N LYS A 78 34.08 8.27 -11.81
CA LYS A 78 35.07 8.65 -10.79
C LYS A 78 36.44 8.73 -11.48
N ALA A 79 37.11 9.87 -11.37
CA ALA A 79 38.46 10.06 -11.88
C ALA A 79 39.36 8.93 -11.34
N LYS A 80 40.06 8.23 -12.24
CA LYS A 80 41.06 7.24 -11.85
C LYS A 80 42.18 7.98 -11.14
N SER A 81 42.33 7.76 -9.84
CA SER A 81 43.47 8.24 -9.06
C SER A 81 44.75 7.75 -9.74
N GLN A 82 45.59 8.68 -10.18
CA GLN A 82 46.91 8.36 -10.73
C GLN A 82 47.71 7.67 -9.63
N LYS A 83 48.09 6.41 -9.87
CA LYS A 83 49.06 5.70 -9.02
C LYS A 83 50.38 6.46 -9.13
N HIS A 84 50.84 7.05 -8.04
CA HIS A 84 52.22 7.49 -7.91
C HIS A 84 53.11 6.24 -8.04
N GLN A 85 53.96 6.21 -9.06
CA GLN A 85 55.06 5.25 -9.14
C GLN A 85 56.18 5.77 -8.23
N HIS A 86 56.72 4.86 -7.41
CA HIS A 86 57.90 5.05 -6.59
C HIS A 86 59.15 4.74 -7.43
#